data_AF-A0A6B3D480-F1
#
_entry.id   AF-A0A6B3D480-F1
#
_cell.length_a   1.000
_cell.length_b   1.000
_cell.length_c   1.000
_cell.angle_alpha   90.00
_cell.angle_beta   90.00
_cell.angle_gamma   90.00
#
_symmetry.space_group_name_H-M   'P 1'
#
loop_
_entity.id
_entity.type
_entity.pdbx_description
1 polymer ?
#
loop_
_entity_poly.entity_id
_entity_poly.type
_entity_poly.pdbx_seq_one_letter_code
_entity_poly.pdbx_strand_id
1 'polypeptide(L)'
;TGTYDTATHTVDLAFEGRLVSASAAHGFEITLTDVRFDSAAGEITADVKKVATADGTATTTEGDDVPLATVDVTRDMTDMATTLTAEAGEYLGNAGYAGAAGDPLTVTRKTQPSTEPSTVPSTGPTTREPTSDPSTGPADPEPTAPQTTPGASPGSPDPGPHPAPTTSTGASPTAARDVAPAKGAIADGTLGWGVKESFRSYVVGPIA
;
A
#
# COMPACT_ATOMS: atom_id res chain seq x y z
N THR A 1 13.47 10.74 9.85
CA THR A 1 12.64 11.96 9.76
C THR A 1 12.27 12.26 8.30
N GLY A 2 11.44 13.27 8.00
CA GLY A 2 11.15 13.65 6.61
C GLY A 2 10.49 15.02 6.47
N THR A 3 10.78 15.72 5.39
CA THR A 3 10.28 17.06 5.07
C THR A 3 9.59 17.09 3.70
N TYR A 4 8.61 17.99 3.56
CA TYR A 4 7.94 18.25 2.29
C TYR A 4 8.01 19.75 2.02
N ASP A 5 8.57 20.13 0.88
CA ASP A 5 8.59 21.51 0.41
C ASP A 5 7.33 21.79 -0.42
N THR A 6 6.49 22.71 0.05
CA THR A 6 5.24 23.07 -0.62
C THR A 6 5.41 23.95 -1.86
N ALA A 7 6.56 24.63 -2.00
CA ALA A 7 6.86 25.50 -3.13
C ALA A 7 7.41 24.70 -4.32
N THR A 8 8.30 23.73 -4.07
CA THR A 8 8.87 22.85 -5.10
C THR A 8 8.12 21.53 -5.25
N HIS A 9 7.21 21.22 -4.31
CA HIS A 9 6.49 19.95 -4.23
C HIS A 9 7.40 18.72 -4.10
N THR A 10 8.54 18.87 -3.42
CA THR A 10 9.54 17.81 -3.24
C THR A 10 9.50 17.23 -1.83
N VAL A 11 9.89 15.96 -1.71
CA VAL A 11 9.92 15.20 -0.47
C VAL A 11 11.36 14.78 -0.21
N ASP A 12 11.84 15.01 1.01
CA ASP A 12 13.09 14.48 1.53
C ASP A 12 12.80 13.56 2.71
N LEU A 13 13.25 12.32 2.64
CA LEU A 13 13.05 11.33 3.70
C LEU A 13 14.40 10.80 4.17
N ALA A 14 14.53 10.63 5.48
CA ALA A 14 15.62 9.90 6.10
C ALA A 14 15.04 8.77 6.96
N PHE A 15 15.43 7.53 6.68
CA PHE A 15 14.98 6.36 7.40
C PHE A 15 15.89 6.11 8.60
N GLU A 16 15.28 6.12 9.78
CA GLU A 16 15.96 5.71 11.00
C GLU A 16 16.02 4.18 11.04
N GLY A 17 17.22 3.64 10.92
CA GLY A 17 17.44 2.20 10.92
C GLY A 17 18.79 1.81 10.33
N ARG A 18 19.06 0.51 10.38
CA ARG A 18 20.24 -0.12 9.79
C ARG A 18 19.79 -1.40 9.08
N LEU A 19 20.25 -1.61 7.86
CA LEU A 19 20.13 -2.89 7.16
C LEU A 19 21.51 -3.57 7.14
N VAL A 20 21.52 -4.88 7.37
CA VAL A 20 22.73 -5.69 7.32
C VAL A 20 22.49 -6.89 6.44
N SER A 21 23.33 -7.04 5.41
CA SER A 21 23.39 -8.23 4.57
C SER A 21 24.74 -8.89 4.78
N ALA A 22 24.76 -10.10 5.31
CA ALA A 22 26.00 -10.80 5.63
C ALA A 22 25.96 -12.27 5.19
N SER A 23 27.10 -12.76 4.74
CA SER A 23 27.34 -14.18 4.49
C SER A 23 28.74 -14.56 4.98
N ALA A 24 28.80 -15.41 6.00
CA ALA A 24 30.05 -15.98 6.47
C ALA A 24 30.68 -16.92 5.43
N ALA A 25 29.86 -17.68 4.70
CA ALA A 25 30.32 -18.62 3.67
C ALA A 25 30.96 -17.92 2.46
N HIS A 26 30.47 -16.73 2.12
CA HIS A 26 31.02 -15.90 1.04
C HIS A 26 31.91 -14.76 1.54
N GLY A 27 32.16 -14.72 2.86
CA GLY A 27 33.05 -13.74 3.48
C GLY A 27 32.64 -12.30 3.24
N PHE A 28 31.36 -11.93 3.34
CA PHE A 28 30.97 -10.52 3.22
C PHE A 28 29.98 -10.09 4.30
N GLU A 29 30.05 -8.82 4.67
CA GLU A 29 29.03 -8.09 5.42
C GLU A 29 28.88 -6.69 4.80
N ILE A 30 27.66 -6.30 4.48
CA ILE A 30 27.31 -4.97 3.97
C ILE A 30 26.32 -4.38 4.97
N THR A 31 26.67 -3.21 5.49
CA THR A 31 25.85 -2.40 6.37
C THR A 31 25.41 -1.16 5.62
N LEU A 32 24.11 -0.90 5.64
CA LEU A 32 23.49 0.31 5.14
C LEU A 32 22.92 1.08 6.32
N THR A 33 23.27 2.35 6.42
CA THR A 33 22.77 3.29 7.41
C THR A 33 22.35 4.59 6.74
N ASP A 34 21.52 5.37 7.43
CA ASP A 34 21.07 6.68 6.96
C ASP A 34 20.53 6.64 5.52
N VAL A 35 19.62 5.70 5.26
CA VAL A 35 18.99 5.61 3.95
C VAL A 35 18.11 6.83 3.74
N ARG A 36 18.37 7.58 2.68
CA ARG A 36 17.66 8.80 2.33
C ARG A 36 17.03 8.69 0.95
N PHE A 37 15.92 9.38 0.77
CA PHE A 37 15.27 9.56 -0.52
C PHE A 37 15.00 11.04 -0.73
N ASP A 38 15.56 11.61 -1.80
CA ASP A 38 15.32 12.97 -2.26
C ASP A 38 14.51 12.90 -3.56
N SER A 39 13.26 13.38 -3.52
CA SER A 39 12.37 13.34 -4.67
C SER A 39 12.65 14.46 -5.69
N ALA A 40 13.42 15.48 -5.33
CA ALA A 40 13.87 16.53 -6.23
C ALA A 40 15.02 16.03 -7.11
N ALA A 41 15.98 15.33 -6.50
CA ALA A 41 17.06 14.64 -7.19
C ALA A 41 16.58 13.35 -7.87
N GLY A 42 15.52 12.73 -7.36
CA GLY A 42 15.06 11.42 -7.81
C GLY A 42 16.08 10.34 -7.45
N GLU A 43 16.60 10.37 -6.24
CA GLU A 43 17.74 9.55 -5.83
C GLU A 43 17.55 8.95 -4.44
N ILE A 44 18.05 7.73 -4.26
CA ILE A 44 18.20 7.07 -2.98
C ILE A 44 19.69 7.05 -2.63
N THR A 45 20.06 7.64 -1.50
CA THR A 45 21.41 7.59 -0.95
C THR A 45 21.46 6.81 0.36
N ALA A 46 22.64 6.32 0.72
CA ALA A 46 22.89 5.76 2.04
C ALA A 46 24.36 5.79 2.39
N ASP A 47 24.65 5.76 3.68
CA ASP A 47 25.98 5.43 4.17
C ASP A 47 26.17 3.91 4.08
N VAL A 48 27.28 3.49 3.46
CA VAL A 48 27.59 2.08 3.24
C VAL A 48 28.90 1.71 3.90
N LYS A 49 28.87 0.63 4.69
CA LYS A 49 30.07 -0.03 5.20
C LYS A 49 30.08 -1.47 4.71
N LYS A 50 31.04 -1.81 3.88
CA LYS A 50 31.28 -3.16 3.38
C LYS A 50 32.52 -3.73 4.03
N VAL A 51 32.40 -4.95 4.55
CA VAL A 51 33.51 -5.76 5.03
C VAL A 51 33.57 -7.00 4.14
N ALA A 52 34.66 -7.17 3.40
CA ALA A 52 34.94 -8.38 2.63
C ALA A 52 36.07 -9.14 3.31
N THR A 53 35.91 -10.45 3.48
CA THR A 53 36.89 -11.34 4.09
C THR A 53 37.32 -12.36 3.06
N ALA A 54 38.58 -12.28 2.65
CA ALA A 54 39.22 -13.24 1.75
C ALA A 54 40.43 -13.86 2.48
N ASP A 55 40.54 -15.19 2.45
CA ASP A 55 41.65 -15.93 3.09
C ASP A 55 41.90 -15.53 4.56
N GLY A 56 40.81 -15.28 5.31
CA GLY A 56 40.86 -14.87 6.72
C GLY A 56 41.27 -13.40 6.95
N THR A 57 41.49 -12.62 5.89
CA THR A 57 41.83 -11.20 5.95
C THR A 57 40.61 -10.35 5.60
N ALA A 58 40.21 -9.48 6.53
CA ALA A 58 39.10 -8.55 6.33
C ALA A 58 39.59 -7.22 5.72
N THR A 59 38.94 -6.77 4.66
CA THR A 59 39.05 -5.44 4.07
C THR A 59 37.75 -4.68 4.29
N THR A 60 37.84 -3.41 4.66
CA THR A 60 36.68 -2.54 4.87
C THR A 60 36.67 -1.44 3.82
N THR A 61 35.52 -1.21 3.22
CA THR A 61 35.23 -0.11 2.30
C THR A 61 34.05 0.65 2.87
N GLU A 62 34.19 1.96 3.00
CA GLU A 62 33.15 2.86 3.53
C GLU A 62 32.89 3.96 2.50
N GLY A 63 31.62 4.38 2.42
CA GLY A 63 31.19 5.51 1.60
C GLY A 63 30.03 6.20 2.29
N ASP A 64 30.06 7.53 2.28
CA ASP A 64 29.03 8.39 2.86
C ASP A 64 28.11 8.92 1.76
N ASP A 65 26.80 8.98 2.02
CA ASP A 65 25.77 9.42 1.07
C ASP A 65 25.95 8.82 -0.34
N VAL A 66 26.27 7.52 -0.44
CA VAL A 66 26.50 6.83 -1.71
C VAL A 66 25.19 6.80 -2.51
N PRO A 67 25.17 7.24 -3.79
CA PRO A 67 23.98 7.15 -4.62
C PRO A 67 23.75 5.68 -4.98
N LEU A 68 22.69 5.06 -4.45
CA LEU A 68 22.42 3.64 -4.64
C LEU A 68 21.45 3.39 -5.79
N ALA A 69 20.48 4.27 -5.98
CA ALA A 69 19.50 4.13 -7.05
C ALA A 69 18.97 5.48 -7.51
N THR A 70 18.71 5.61 -8.80
CA THR A 70 17.84 6.65 -9.34
C THR A 70 16.39 6.18 -9.29
N VAL A 71 15.46 7.11 -9.18
CA VAL A 71 14.03 6.86 -9.04
C VAL A 71 13.26 7.66 -10.07
N ASP A 72 12.40 7.00 -10.83
CA ASP A 72 11.44 7.67 -11.70
C ASP A 72 10.27 8.19 -10.86
N VAL A 73 10.45 9.39 -10.29
CA VAL A 73 9.52 9.97 -9.33
C VAL A 73 8.19 10.30 -10.00
N THR A 74 7.11 9.71 -9.48
CA THR A 74 5.74 9.99 -9.92
C THR A 74 5.00 10.84 -8.90
N ARG A 75 3.95 11.55 -9.35
CA ARG A 75 3.13 12.37 -8.46
C ARG A 75 2.41 11.54 -7.38
N ASP A 76 2.09 10.29 -7.69
CA ASP A 76 1.39 9.38 -6.78
C ASP A 76 2.33 8.71 -5.76
N MET A 77 3.65 8.87 -5.91
CA MET A 77 4.68 8.32 -5.01
C MET A 77 4.52 6.82 -4.74
N THR A 78 3.97 6.09 -5.71
CA THR A 78 3.60 4.68 -5.61
C THR A 78 4.23 3.92 -6.76
N ASP A 79 4.76 2.74 -6.48
CA ASP A 79 5.39 1.82 -7.43
C ASP A 79 6.38 2.53 -8.39
N MET A 80 7.16 3.48 -7.85
CA MET A 80 8.13 4.24 -8.63
C MET A 80 9.27 3.33 -9.03
N ALA A 81 9.58 3.27 -10.33
CA ALA A 81 10.67 2.46 -10.84
C ALA A 81 12.00 2.97 -10.27
N THR A 82 12.89 2.04 -9.92
CA THR A 82 14.23 2.36 -9.46
C THR A 82 15.26 1.71 -10.38
N THR A 83 16.38 2.41 -10.59
CA THR A 83 17.52 1.89 -11.35
C THR A 83 18.76 2.00 -10.49
N LEU A 84 19.42 0.87 -10.26
CA LEU A 84 20.65 0.81 -9.46
C LEU A 84 21.80 1.51 -10.18
N THR A 85 22.60 2.25 -9.42
CA THR A 85 23.73 3.03 -9.94
C THR A 85 24.99 2.18 -10.14
N ALA A 86 26.03 2.76 -10.73
CA ALA A 86 27.33 2.10 -10.81
C ALA A 86 27.97 1.93 -9.43
N GLU A 87 27.81 2.94 -8.57
CA GLU A 87 28.27 2.99 -7.19
C GLU A 87 27.60 1.89 -6.36
N ALA A 88 26.31 1.63 -6.56
CA ALA A 88 25.64 0.47 -5.95
C ALA A 88 26.32 -0.84 -6.33
N GLY A 89 26.80 -0.99 -7.57
CA GLY A 89 27.55 -2.18 -7.97
C GLY A 89 28.88 -2.34 -7.23
N GLU A 90 29.59 -1.25 -6.99
CA GLU A 90 30.84 -1.24 -6.24
C GLU A 90 30.63 -1.58 -4.75
N TYR A 91 29.72 -0.85 -4.11
CA TYR A 91 29.48 -0.93 -2.67
C TYR A 91 28.66 -2.16 -2.26
N LEU A 92 27.70 -2.60 -3.07
CA LEU A 92 26.92 -3.83 -2.81
C LEU A 92 27.64 -5.10 -3.31
N GLY A 93 28.78 -4.95 -3.97
CA GLY A 93 29.70 -6.06 -4.29
C GLY A 93 29.37 -6.86 -5.55
N ASN A 94 28.59 -6.30 -6.47
CA ASN A 94 28.35 -6.89 -7.77
C ASN A 94 28.19 -5.81 -8.86
N ALA A 95 29.15 -5.74 -9.77
CA ALA A 95 29.13 -4.79 -10.89
C ALA A 95 27.89 -4.95 -11.80
N GLY A 96 27.24 -6.12 -11.80
CA GLY A 96 26.00 -6.37 -12.53
C GLY A 96 24.79 -5.58 -12.02
N TYR A 97 24.90 -4.91 -10.86
CA TYR A 97 23.86 -3.99 -10.40
C TYR A 97 23.85 -2.66 -11.17
N ALA A 98 24.95 -2.26 -11.82
CA ALA A 98 25.00 -1.00 -12.54
C ALA A 98 23.97 -0.96 -13.68
N GLY A 99 22.99 -0.06 -13.58
CA GLY A 99 21.90 0.09 -14.53
C GLY A 99 20.82 -1.00 -14.45
N ALA A 100 20.89 -1.90 -13.47
CA ALA A 100 19.87 -2.92 -13.27
C ALA A 100 18.60 -2.29 -12.65
N ALA A 101 17.44 -2.82 -13.00
CA ALA A 101 16.20 -2.47 -12.32
C ALA A 101 16.27 -2.90 -10.86
N GLY A 102 15.99 -1.97 -9.95
CA GLY A 102 15.85 -2.23 -8.52
C GLY A 102 14.40 -2.53 -8.14
N ASP A 103 14.18 -2.69 -6.84
CA ASP A 103 12.83 -2.83 -6.28
C ASP A 103 12.08 -1.50 -6.37
N PRO A 104 10.78 -1.49 -6.72
CA PRO A 104 10.01 -0.27 -6.84
C PRO A 104 9.82 0.41 -5.48
N LEU A 105 9.88 1.74 -5.48
CA LEU A 105 9.73 2.56 -4.28
C LEU A 105 8.28 3.06 -4.14
N THR A 106 7.72 2.87 -2.94
CA THR A 106 6.43 3.47 -2.55
C THR A 106 6.60 4.26 -1.26
N VAL A 107 6.17 5.52 -1.28
CA VAL A 107 6.19 6.42 -0.12
C VAL A 107 4.75 6.71 0.30
N THR A 108 4.41 6.34 1.54
CA THR A 108 3.10 6.63 2.12
C THR A 108 3.22 7.59 3.30
N ARG A 109 2.31 8.56 3.39
CA ARG A 109 2.20 9.43 4.57
C ARG A 109 1.50 8.64 5.68
N LYS A 110 2.18 8.47 6.81
CA LYS A 110 1.50 8.04 8.04
C LYS A 110 0.64 9.19 8.56
N THR A 111 -0.67 9.07 8.44
CA THR A 111 -1.60 9.98 9.13
C THR A 111 -1.58 9.63 10.61
N GLN A 112 -1.10 10.56 11.44
CA GLN A 112 -1.23 10.44 12.89
C GLN A 112 -2.72 10.47 13.25
N PRO A 113 -3.22 9.57 14.11
CA PRO A 113 -4.61 9.64 14.55
C PRO A 113 -4.87 11.00 15.20
N SER A 114 -5.85 11.74 14.68
CA SER A 114 -6.31 13.00 15.26
C SER A 114 -6.88 12.71 16.64
N THR A 115 -6.21 13.19 17.69
CA THR A 115 -6.88 13.43 18.98
C THR A 115 -7.77 14.66 18.80
N GLU A 116 -8.93 14.47 18.20
CA GLU A 116 -9.98 15.48 18.20
C GLU A 116 -10.36 15.74 19.66
N PRO A 117 -10.24 16.98 20.18
CA PRO A 117 -10.69 17.27 21.53
C PRO A 117 -12.21 17.09 21.57
N SER A 118 -12.68 16.11 22.36
CA SER A 118 -14.09 16.00 22.69
C SER A 118 -14.55 17.29 23.36
N THR A 119 -15.35 18.08 22.65
CA THR A 119 -16.10 19.19 23.24
C THR A 119 -17.16 18.57 24.15
N VAL A 120 -16.88 18.59 25.45
CA VAL A 120 -17.87 18.30 26.50
C VAL A 120 -19.10 19.21 26.31
N PRO A 121 -20.34 18.67 26.37
CA PRO A 121 -21.53 19.50 26.30
C PRO A 121 -21.65 20.29 27.61
N SER A 122 -21.43 21.61 27.55
CA SER A 122 -21.64 22.50 28.69
C SER A 122 -23.14 22.62 28.99
N THR A 123 -23.52 22.30 30.22
CA THR A 123 -24.89 22.31 30.73
C THR A 123 -25.21 23.66 31.42
N GLY A 124 -25.97 24.53 30.72
CA GLY A 124 -26.81 25.61 31.28
C GLY A 124 -26.12 26.80 31.99
N PRO A 125 -26.83 27.93 32.29
CA PRO A 125 -28.28 28.05 32.46
C PRO A 125 -29.00 29.06 31.54
N THR A 126 -30.32 28.95 31.60
CA THR A 126 -31.39 29.70 30.92
C THR A 126 -31.38 31.22 31.09
N THR A 127 -31.73 31.93 30.01
CA THR A 127 -32.55 33.15 30.07
C THR A 127 -33.55 33.10 28.90
N ARG A 128 -34.83 32.96 29.23
CA ARG A 128 -35.96 33.31 28.35
C ARG A 128 -36.00 34.84 28.27
N GLU A 129 -36.45 35.48 27.19
CA GLU A 129 -37.86 35.56 26.77
C GLU A 129 -37.98 36.28 25.39
N PRO A 130 -39.18 36.53 24.83
CA PRO A 130 -39.64 35.98 23.55
C PRO A 130 -39.77 37.06 22.44
N THR A 131 -40.20 36.67 21.24
CA THR A 131 -41.35 37.27 20.51
C THR A 131 -41.33 36.90 19.02
N SER A 132 -42.33 36.08 18.68
CA SER A 132 -43.14 36.05 17.44
C SER A 132 -42.54 35.61 16.09
N ASP A 133 -42.77 34.31 15.79
CA ASP A 133 -43.59 33.75 14.68
C ASP A 133 -44.33 34.72 13.71
N PRO A 134 -44.98 34.22 12.63
CA PRO A 134 -44.65 33.14 11.67
C PRO A 134 -44.91 33.59 10.20
N SER A 135 -44.55 32.77 9.21
CA SER A 135 -45.29 32.71 7.92
C SER A 135 -44.82 31.49 7.12
N THR A 136 -45.53 30.35 7.16
CA THR A 136 -46.53 29.90 6.15
C THR A 136 -46.00 30.01 4.71
N GLY A 137 -45.62 28.92 4.05
CA GLY A 137 -46.51 27.89 3.49
C GLY A 137 -46.02 27.53 2.06
N PRO A 138 -46.71 26.69 1.27
CA PRO A 138 -46.45 25.25 1.17
C PRO A 138 -46.01 24.75 -0.22
N ALA A 139 -45.55 23.49 -0.24
CA ALA A 139 -45.74 22.42 -1.25
C ALA A 139 -45.49 22.68 -2.75
N ASP A 140 -44.59 21.88 -3.35
CA ASP A 140 -44.97 20.91 -4.41
C ASP A 140 -43.84 19.88 -4.64
N PRO A 141 -44.14 18.57 -4.58
CA PRO A 141 -43.55 17.66 -5.55
C PRO A 141 -44.60 16.79 -6.25
N GLU A 142 -44.18 16.25 -7.40
CA GLU A 142 -44.81 15.25 -8.29
C GLU A 142 -45.69 15.75 -9.44
N PRO A 143 -45.98 14.93 -10.46
CA PRO A 143 -45.32 13.71 -10.98
C PRO A 143 -45.11 13.80 -12.52
N THR A 144 -44.52 12.78 -13.15
CA THR A 144 -45.05 12.08 -14.35
C THR A 144 -43.98 11.17 -14.96
N ALA A 145 -44.02 9.89 -14.59
CA ALA A 145 -43.91 8.80 -15.58
C ALA A 145 -45.36 8.44 -16.02
N PRO A 146 -45.64 7.52 -16.96
CA PRO A 146 -44.79 6.63 -17.78
C PRO A 146 -45.25 6.61 -19.27
N GLN A 147 -44.63 5.77 -20.13
CA GLN A 147 -45.28 5.05 -21.26
C GLN A 147 -44.21 4.17 -21.96
N THR A 148 -44.22 2.83 -21.83
CA THR A 148 -45.01 1.79 -22.54
C THR A 148 -44.41 1.39 -23.91
N THR A 149 -43.75 0.23 -24.08
CA THR A 149 -44.23 -1.17 -24.29
C THR A 149 -43.86 -1.64 -25.75
N PRO A 150 -44.20 -2.85 -26.25
CA PRO A 150 -43.31 -3.99 -26.47
C PRO A 150 -43.22 -4.47 -27.94
N GLY A 151 -42.28 -5.39 -28.25
CA GLY A 151 -42.27 -6.09 -29.55
C GLY A 151 -41.75 -7.52 -29.42
N ALA A 152 -42.59 -8.48 -29.79
CA ALA A 152 -42.45 -9.92 -29.58
C ALA A 152 -41.66 -10.67 -30.70
N SER A 153 -41.21 -11.88 -30.30
CA SER A 153 -40.73 -13.08 -31.06
C SER A 153 -41.65 -13.53 -32.23
N PRO A 154 -41.42 -14.63 -33.02
CA PRO A 154 -40.41 -15.71 -32.97
C PRO A 154 -39.86 -16.22 -34.34
N GLY A 155 -38.91 -17.17 -34.33
CA GLY A 155 -38.58 -17.98 -35.53
C GLY A 155 -37.43 -18.98 -35.33
N SER A 156 -37.77 -20.27 -35.18
CA SER A 156 -36.86 -21.44 -35.28
C SER A 156 -37.21 -22.22 -36.59
N PRO A 157 -36.28 -23.00 -37.19
CA PRO A 157 -36.10 -24.41 -36.78
C PRO A 157 -34.65 -24.99 -36.89
N ASP A 158 -34.32 -25.84 -35.90
CA ASP A 158 -33.65 -27.19 -35.84
C ASP A 158 -32.63 -27.72 -36.92
N PRO A 159 -31.86 -28.82 -36.69
CA PRO A 159 -30.61 -28.93 -35.90
C PRO A 159 -29.42 -29.60 -36.64
N GLY A 160 -28.22 -29.49 -36.08
CA GLY A 160 -27.04 -30.32 -36.42
C GLY A 160 -26.05 -30.38 -35.25
N PRO A 161 -25.42 -31.53 -34.93
CA PRO A 161 -24.81 -31.75 -33.61
C PRO A 161 -23.30 -31.44 -33.56
N HIS A 162 -22.80 -31.42 -32.30
CA HIS A 162 -21.41 -31.64 -31.82
C HIS A 162 -20.57 -30.39 -31.45
N PRO A 163 -19.65 -30.47 -30.46
CA PRO A 163 -19.91 -30.73 -29.03
C PRO A 163 -19.18 -29.77 -28.05
N ALA A 164 -19.73 -29.71 -26.81
CA ALA A 164 -19.08 -29.54 -25.49
C ALA A 164 -18.53 -28.16 -25.01
N PRO A 165 -18.54 -27.91 -23.69
CA PRO A 165 -18.85 -26.59 -23.11
C PRO A 165 -17.64 -25.89 -22.45
N THR A 166 -17.67 -24.55 -22.43
CA THR A 166 -16.95 -23.74 -21.44
C THR A 166 -17.96 -22.81 -20.75
N THR A 167 -18.28 -23.14 -19.50
CA THR A 167 -19.16 -22.35 -18.64
C THR A 167 -18.40 -21.16 -18.07
N SER A 168 -18.78 -19.97 -18.51
CA SER A 168 -18.45 -18.70 -17.86
C SER A 168 -19.29 -18.50 -16.59
N THR A 169 -18.58 -18.21 -15.51
CA THR A 169 -18.86 -17.34 -14.36
C THR A 169 -20.26 -16.71 -14.27
N GLY A 170 -20.93 -16.91 -13.12
CA GLY A 170 -22.06 -16.08 -12.72
C GLY A 170 -22.67 -16.46 -11.37
N ALA A 171 -22.07 -16.02 -10.26
CA ALA A 171 -22.76 -15.84 -8.99
C ALA A 171 -22.03 -14.80 -8.13
N SER A 172 -22.62 -13.61 -8.06
CA SER A 172 -22.23 -12.49 -7.19
C SER A 172 -22.83 -12.73 -5.79
N PRO A 173 -22.06 -12.65 -4.68
CA PRO A 173 -22.65 -12.59 -3.36
C PRO A 173 -22.74 -11.15 -2.86
N THR A 174 -23.99 -10.78 -2.61
CA THR A 174 -24.54 -9.65 -1.87
C THR A 174 -23.70 -9.21 -0.67
N ALA A 175 -23.42 -7.91 -0.60
CA ALA A 175 -22.86 -7.25 0.57
C ALA A 175 -23.88 -7.24 1.74
N ALA A 176 -23.50 -7.82 2.87
CA ALA A 176 -24.15 -7.59 4.16
C ALA A 176 -23.27 -6.68 5.02
N ARG A 177 -23.85 -5.59 5.51
CA ARG A 177 -23.20 -4.55 6.33
C ARG A 177 -22.91 -5.01 7.76
N ASP A 178 -21.69 -4.74 8.17
CA ASP A 178 -21.21 -4.14 9.43
C ASP A 178 -22.02 -4.31 10.73
N VAL A 179 -21.43 -5.05 11.68
CA VAL A 179 -21.46 -4.69 13.11
C VAL A 179 -20.03 -4.81 13.63
N ALA A 180 -19.36 -3.68 13.85
CA ALA A 180 -18.05 -3.63 14.48
C ALA A 180 -18.12 -4.02 15.98
N PRO A 181 -17.21 -4.86 16.51
CA PRO A 181 -17.14 -5.13 17.94
C PRO A 181 -16.51 -3.93 18.67
N ALA A 182 -16.96 -3.67 19.90
CA ALA A 182 -16.41 -2.62 20.74
C ALA A 182 -14.90 -2.85 21.01
N LYS A 183 -14.08 -1.80 20.85
CA LYS A 183 -12.62 -1.87 21.02
C LYS A 183 -12.24 -2.02 22.49
N GLY A 184 -11.81 -3.22 22.89
CA GLY A 184 -11.10 -3.46 24.15
C GLY A 184 -9.58 -3.42 23.94
N ALA A 185 -8.82 -3.01 24.96
CA ALA A 185 -7.37 -3.05 24.93
C ALA A 185 -6.88 -4.53 24.97
N ILE A 186 -6.15 -4.94 23.93
CA ILE A 186 -5.49 -6.24 23.90
C ILE A 186 -4.23 -6.12 24.75
N ALA A 187 -4.19 -6.79 25.90
CA ALA A 187 -3.02 -6.76 26.79
C ALA A 187 -1.91 -7.71 26.29
N ASP A 188 -2.27 -8.87 25.75
CA ASP A 188 -1.38 -9.85 25.09
C ASP A 188 -2.22 -10.79 24.19
N GLY A 189 -1.62 -11.36 23.14
CA GLY A 189 -2.28 -12.34 22.27
C GLY A 189 -1.30 -13.20 21.48
N THR A 190 -1.54 -14.51 21.41
CA THR A 190 -0.76 -15.44 20.59
C THR A 190 -1.45 -15.63 19.24
N LEU A 191 -0.76 -15.23 18.16
CA LEU A 191 -1.25 -15.37 16.79
C LEU A 191 -0.90 -16.76 16.24
N GLY A 192 -1.87 -17.69 16.27
CA GLY A 192 -1.77 -18.95 15.55
C GLY A 192 -2.38 -18.80 14.16
N TRP A 193 -1.58 -18.66 13.13
CA TRP A 193 -2.07 -18.78 11.75
C TRP A 193 -2.30 -20.27 11.44
N GLY A 194 -3.55 -20.67 11.24
CA GLY A 194 -3.89 -21.99 10.73
C GLY A 194 -3.70 -22.04 9.21
N VAL A 195 -3.25 -23.17 8.68
CA VAL A 195 -3.24 -23.42 7.23
C VAL A 195 -4.69 -23.64 6.77
N LYS A 196 -5.10 -22.97 5.69
CA LYS A 196 -6.47 -23.01 5.17
C LYS A 196 -6.93 -24.45 4.91
N GLU A 197 -8.13 -24.81 5.37
CA GLU A 197 -8.73 -26.16 5.24
C GLU A 197 -8.63 -26.70 3.80
N SER A 198 -8.83 -25.83 2.79
CA SER A 198 -8.72 -26.18 1.38
C SER A 198 -7.32 -26.65 0.96
N PHE A 199 -6.27 -26.07 1.53
CA PHE A 199 -4.89 -26.49 1.27
C PHE A 199 -4.59 -27.80 2.00
N ARG A 200 -5.05 -27.95 3.24
CA ARG A 200 -4.92 -29.22 3.99
C ARG A 200 -5.64 -30.36 3.25
N SER A 201 -6.83 -30.10 2.73
CA SER A 201 -7.60 -31.06 1.96
C SER A 201 -7.00 -31.37 0.59
N TYR A 202 -6.21 -30.45 0.00
CA TYR A 202 -5.44 -30.69 -1.22
C TYR A 202 -4.23 -31.60 -0.97
N VAL A 203 -3.50 -31.38 0.14
CA VAL A 203 -2.32 -32.19 0.50
C VAL A 203 -2.69 -33.60 0.96
N VAL A 204 -3.84 -33.76 1.62
CA VAL A 204 -4.30 -35.04 2.18
C VAL A 204 -5.35 -35.73 1.29
N GLY A 205 -5.85 -35.04 0.27
CA GLY A 205 -6.71 -35.63 -0.76
C GLY A 205 -5.94 -36.70 -1.54
N PRO A 206 -6.63 -37.73 -2.07
CA PRO A 206 -5.96 -38.73 -2.89
C PRO A 206 -5.31 -38.03 -4.08
N ILE A 207 -3.98 -38.13 -4.17
CA ILE A 207 -3.29 -37.97 -5.45
C ILE A 207 -3.94 -38.97 -6.40
N ALA A 208 -4.76 -38.46 -7.32
CA ALA A 208 -5.39 -39.22 -8.39
C ALA A 208 -4.62 -38.96 -9.68
#